data_AF-A0A2P5K7V0-F1
#
_entry.id   AF-A0A2P5K7V0-F1
#
_cell.length_a   1.000
_cell.length_b   1.000
_cell.length_c   1.000
_cell.angle_alpha   90.00
_cell.angle_beta   90.00
_cell.angle_gamma   90.00
#
_symmetry.space_group_name_H-M   'P 1'
#
loop_
_entity.id
_entity.type
_entity.pdbx_description
1 polymer ?
#
loop_
_entity_poly.entity_id
_entity_poly.type
_entity_poly.pdbx_seq_one_letter_code
_entity_poly.pdbx_strand_id
1 'polypeptide(L)'
;MLKLAYQTAFHLASIGLVLSRERVIEDCNEQLCAIFRQTRGSLIGRSLDRLAPHGTGVWTFEELSETRRVAIELTPREREIAA
;
A
#
# COMPACT_ATOMS: atom_id res chain seq x y z
N MET A 1 12.93 13.71 -12.63
CA MET A 1 13.86 12.94 -11.76
C MET A 1 13.20 12.46 -10.45
N LEU A 2 11.88 12.18 -10.40
CA LEU A 2 11.18 11.71 -9.18
C LEU A 2 10.66 10.25 -9.27
N LYS A 3 10.55 9.68 -10.49
CA LYS A 3 9.88 8.39 -10.72
C LYS A 3 10.61 7.19 -10.09
N LEU A 4 11.93 7.27 -9.95
CA LEU A 4 12.76 6.19 -9.41
C LEU A 4 12.71 6.09 -7.88
N ALA A 5 12.53 7.22 -7.19
CA ALA A 5 12.47 7.25 -5.73
C ALA A 5 11.19 6.57 -5.21
N TYR A 6 10.04 6.84 -5.84
CA TYR A 6 8.76 6.28 -5.43
C TYR A 6 8.67 4.77 -5.60
N GLN A 7 9.14 4.22 -6.73
CA GLN A 7 9.15 2.77 -6.97
C GLN A 7 10.02 2.05 -5.93
N THR A 8 11.21 2.60 -5.67
CA THR A 8 12.11 2.09 -4.64
C THR A 8 11.47 2.13 -3.25
N ALA A 9 10.86 3.25 -2.87
CA ALA A 9 10.16 3.40 -1.60
C ALA A 9 9.00 2.40 -1.46
N PHE A 10 8.21 2.19 -2.52
CA PHE A 10 7.10 1.24 -2.54
C PHE A 10 7.57 -0.20 -2.28
N HIS A 11 8.63 -0.64 -2.97
CA HIS A 11 9.14 -2.01 -2.85
C HIS A 11 9.92 -2.25 -1.55
N LEU A 12 10.66 -1.25 -1.05
CA LEU A 12 11.47 -1.37 0.18
C LEU A 12 10.70 -1.05 1.47
N ALA A 13 9.45 -0.59 1.37
CA ALA A 13 8.63 -0.29 2.54
C ALA A 13 8.48 -1.53 3.44
N SER A 14 8.73 -1.35 4.74
CA SER A 14 8.53 -2.38 5.77
C SER A 14 7.06 -2.59 6.17
N ILE A 15 6.14 -1.88 5.52
CA ILE A 15 4.69 -1.96 5.67
C ILE A 15 4.06 -2.50 4.39
N GLY A 16 2.90 -3.16 4.49
CA GLY A 16 2.15 -3.60 3.33
C GLY A 16 1.51 -2.44 2.59
N LEU A 17 1.79 -2.31 1.29
CA LEU A 17 1.24 -1.25 0.43
C LEU A 17 0.50 -1.85 -0.78
N VAL A 18 -0.57 -1.17 -1.18
CA VAL A 18 -1.33 -1.43 -2.40
C VAL A 18 -1.44 -0.15 -3.21
N LEU A 19 -1.30 -0.27 -4.53
CA LEU A 19 -1.79 0.72 -5.49
C LEU A 19 -3.11 0.21 -6.07
N SER A 20 -4.15 1.03 -5.99
CA SER A 20 -5.47 0.67 -6.53
C SER A 20 -6.05 1.77 -7.41
N ARG A 21 -6.73 1.35 -8.47
CA ARG A 21 -7.61 2.19 -9.28
C ARG A 21 -9.02 1.64 -9.17
N GLU A 22 -9.99 2.50 -8.87
CA GLU A 22 -11.40 2.08 -8.74
C GLU A 22 -11.58 0.86 -7.82
N ARG A 23 -10.82 0.83 -6.71
CA ARG A 23 -10.78 -0.28 -5.72
C ARG A 23 -10.18 -1.59 -6.23
N VAL A 24 -9.76 -1.66 -7.49
CA VAL A 24 -9.04 -2.79 -8.06
C VAL A 24 -7.54 -2.64 -7.79
N ILE A 25 -6.91 -3.68 -7.24
CA ILE A 25 -5.48 -3.72 -6.98
C ILE A 25 -4.73 -3.74 -8.32
N GLU A 26 -4.04 -2.65 -8.62
CA GLU A 26 -3.14 -2.56 -9.78
C GLU A 26 -1.73 -3.03 -9.42
N ASP A 27 -1.29 -2.78 -8.18
CA ASP A 27 0.00 -3.26 -7.67
C ASP A 27 0.00 -3.48 -6.15
N CYS A 28 0.94 -4.29 -5.67
CA CYS A 28 1.22 -4.49 -4.25
C CYS A 28 2.71 -4.74 -4.02
N ASN A 29 3.21 -4.38 -2.85
CA ASN A 29 4.59 -4.67 -2.47
C ASN A 29 4.75 -6.07 -1.86
N GLU A 30 5.99 -6.54 -1.77
CA GLU A 30 6.30 -7.87 -1.24
C GLU A 30 5.88 -8.04 0.22
N GLN A 31 5.95 -6.96 1.00
CA GLN A 31 5.56 -7.00 2.40
C GLN A 31 4.06 -7.26 2.58
N LEU A 32 3.20 -6.69 1.72
CA LEU A 32 1.78 -7.03 1.70
C LEU A 32 1.57 -8.51 1.36
N CYS A 33 2.27 -9.01 0.35
CA CYS A 33 2.21 -10.43 -0.03
C CYS A 33 2.60 -11.34 1.15
N ALA A 34 3.64 -10.97 1.89
CA ALA A 34 4.12 -11.70 3.06
C ALA A 34 3.10 -11.70 4.21
N ILE A 35 2.52 -10.54 4.55
CA ILE A 35 1.52 -10.39 5.63
C ILE A 35 0.31 -11.29 5.37
N PHE A 36 -0.22 -11.28 4.15
CA PHE A 36 -1.43 -12.03 3.80
C PHE A 36 -1.17 -13.46 3.30
N ARG A 37 0.11 -13.88 3.20
CA ARG A 37 0.53 -15.17 2.62
C ARG A 37 -0.09 -15.39 1.23
N GLN A 38 -0.05 -14.35 0.41
CA GLN A 38 -0.55 -14.35 -0.95
C GLN A 38 0.58 -14.09 -1.93
N THR A 39 0.33 -14.38 -3.21
CA THR A 39 1.23 -14.01 -4.29
C THR A 39 0.76 -12.71 -4.92
N ARG A 40 1.67 -11.90 -5.47
CA ARG A 40 1.28 -10.70 -6.22
C ARG A 40 0.23 -11.02 -7.28
N GLY A 41 0.44 -12.08 -8.06
CA GLY A 41 -0.50 -12.53 -9.10
C GLY A 41 -1.88 -12.94 -8.58
N SER A 42 -2.00 -13.40 -7.32
CA SER A 42 -3.30 -13.70 -6.72
C SER A 42 -4.03 -12.46 -6.18
N LEU A 43 -3.37 -11.30 -6.10
CA LEU A 43 -3.93 -10.03 -5.62
C LEU A 43 -4.25 -9.05 -6.75
N ILE A 44 -3.40 -8.94 -7.77
CA ILE A 44 -3.62 -8.03 -8.90
C ILE A 44 -4.97 -8.32 -9.57
N GLY A 45 -5.72 -7.26 -9.88
CA GLY A 45 -7.03 -7.33 -10.52
C GLY A 45 -8.19 -7.66 -9.58
N ARG A 46 -7.93 -7.88 -8.29
CA ARG A 46 -9.00 -8.07 -7.29
C ARG A 46 -9.45 -6.75 -6.68
N SER A 47 -10.71 -6.68 -6.30
CA SER A 47 -11.22 -5.59 -5.47
C SER A 47 -10.64 -5.67 -4.05
N LEU A 48 -10.31 -4.52 -3.46
CA LEU A 48 -9.94 -4.35 -2.05
C LEU A 48 -11.03 -4.87 -1.11
N ASP A 49 -12.29 -4.73 -1.50
CA ASP A 49 -13.42 -5.33 -0.82
C ASP A 49 -14.15 -6.26 -1.80
N ARG A 50 -14.08 -7.57 -1.55
CA ARG A 50 -14.73 -8.57 -2.39
C ARG A 50 -16.25 -8.59 -2.19
N LEU A 51 -16.74 -8.18 -1.02
CA LEU A 51 -18.16 -8.21 -0.67
C LEU A 51 -18.88 -6.93 -1.09
N ALA A 52 -18.15 -5.82 -1.21
CA ALA A 52 -18.68 -4.57 -1.77
C ALA A 52 -17.68 -3.92 -2.78
N PRO A 53 -17.53 -4.48 -3.99
CA PRO A 53 -16.60 -3.94 -5.00
C PRO A 53 -16.93 -2.51 -5.43
N HIS A 54 -18.20 -2.12 -5.36
CA HIS A 54 -18.71 -0.79 -5.72
C HIS A 54 -19.29 -0.03 -4.51
N GLY A 55 -19.02 -0.49 -3.27
CA GLY A 55 -19.45 0.21 -2.07
C GLY A 55 -18.82 1.60 -1.96
N THR A 56 -19.48 2.52 -1.25
CA THR A 56 -18.93 3.86 -0.97
C THR A 56 -17.55 3.72 -0.34
N GLY A 57 -16.54 4.27 -1.02
CA GLY A 57 -15.16 4.25 -0.54
C GLY A 57 -15.00 5.15 0.68
N VAL A 58 -15.15 4.59 1.88
CA VAL A 58 -14.65 5.23 3.09
C VAL A 58 -13.14 5.04 3.07
N TRP A 59 -12.38 6.11 2.83
CA TRP A 59 -10.94 6.14 3.05
C TRP A 59 -10.71 5.95 4.55
N THR A 60 -10.52 4.71 4.98
CA THR A 60 -10.10 4.40 6.34
C THR A 60 -8.61 4.20 6.31
N PHE A 61 -7.87 5.11 6.96
CA PHE A 61 -6.50 4.82 7.37
C PHE A 61 -6.60 3.82 8.53
N GLU A 62 -6.61 2.52 8.21
CA GLU A 62 -6.34 1.52 9.24
C GLU A 62 -4.82 1.42 9.39
N GLU A 63 -4.34 1.82 10.57
CA GLU A 63 -2.96 1.59 10.98
C GLU A 63 -2.76 0.09 11.17
N LEU A 64 -2.37 -0.60 10.09
CA LEU A 64 -2.02 -2.03 10.12
C LEU A 64 -0.68 -2.29 10.85
N SER A 65 -0.06 -1.26 11.43
CA SER A 65 1.26 -1.27 12.02
C SER A 65 1.23 -1.06 13.54
N GLU A 66 0.49 -1.88 14.28
CA GLU A 66 0.66 -1.88 15.75
C GLU A 66 2.10 -2.25 16.19
N THR A 67 3.04 -2.56 15.28
CA THR A 67 4.40 -2.97 15.68
C THR A 67 5.57 -2.58 14.76
N ARG A 68 5.55 -1.46 14.02
CA ARG A 68 6.82 -1.02 13.40
C ARG A 68 6.94 0.48 13.14
N ARG A 69 7.88 1.13 13.86
CA ARG A 69 8.41 2.44 13.48
C ARG A 69 9.04 2.32 12.10
N VAL A 70 8.52 3.07 11.13
CA VAL A 70 9.14 3.21 9.80
C VAL A 70 10.49 3.87 10.01
N ALA A 71 11.57 3.10 9.85
CA ALA A 71 12.96 3.55 10.05
C ALA A 71 13.57 4.16 8.79
N ILE A 72 12.75 4.84 7.99
CA ILE A 72 13.18 5.51 6.76
C ILE A 72 12.97 7.01 6.97
N GLU A 73 14.00 7.81 6.75
CA GLU A 73 13.85 9.26 6.77
C GLU A 73 12.89 9.68 5.66
N LEU A 74 11.71 10.14 6.06
CA LEU A 74 10.71 10.67 5.14
C LEU A 74 11.28 11.91 4.44
N THR A 75 11.05 12.03 3.15
CA THR A 75 11.34 13.26 2.40
C THR A 75 10.46 14.41 2.90
N PRO A 76 10.81 15.69 2.63
CA PRO A 76 9.98 16.83 3.01
C PRO A 76 8.52 16.69 2.55
N ARG A 77 8.31 16.15 1.35
CA ARG A 77 6.98 15.96 0.77
C ARG A 77 6.17 14.88 1.50
N GLU A 78 6.81 13.80 1.92
CA GLU A 78 6.15 12.72 2.65
C GLU A 78 5.81 13.13 4.08
N ARG A 79 6.65 13.99 4.71
CA ARG A 79 6.34 14.57 6.03
C ARG A 79 5.10 15.46 6.02
N GLU A 80 4.88 16.24 4.95
CA GLU A 80 3.67 17.06 4.80
C GLU A 80 2.39 16.22 4.68
N ILE A 81 2.48 15.01 4.11
CA ILE A 81 1.34 14.13 3.90
C ILE A 81 0.99 13.34 5.18
N ALA A 82 1.99 13.13 6.05
CA ALA A 82 1.85 12.36 7.29
C ALA A 82 1.55 13.21 8.55
N ALA A 83 1.59 14.55 8.44
CA ALA A 83 1.24 15.49 9.51
C ALA A 83 -0.23 15.92 9.44
#